data_AF-U6D2U0-F1
#
_entry.id   AF-U6D2U0-F1
#
_cell.length_a   1.000
_cell.length_b   1.000
_cell.length_c   1.000
_cell.angle_alpha   90.00
_cell.angle_beta   90.00
_cell.angle_gamma   90.00
#
_symmetry.space_group_name_H-M   'P 1'
#
loop_
_entity.id
_entity.type
_entity.pdbx_description
1 polymer ?
#
loop_
_entity_poly.entity_id
_entity_poly.type
_entity_poly.pdbx_seq_one_letter_code
_entity_poly.pdbx_strand_id
1 'polypeptide(L)'
;MDQREILHRFLEEAQSKKTDKEEFAGEFLKLKRQSTKYKADKTYPTTVAEMSTNIKKNRYKDILPYDHSRVELSLITSDEDSDYINAN
;
A
#
# COMPACT_ATOMS: atom_id res chain seq x y z
N MET A 1 -18.46 3.23 -24.05
CA MET A 1 -18.57 1.92 -23.40
C MET A 1 -19.55 2.08 -22.26
N ASP A 2 -20.66 1.35 -22.34
CA ASP A 2 -21.67 1.31 -21.30
C ASP A 2 -21.19 0.41 -20.13
N GLN A 3 -21.64 0.68 -18.91
CA GLN A 3 -21.27 -0.10 -17.72
C GLN A 3 -21.66 -1.57 -17.88
N ARG A 4 -22.80 -1.84 -18.52
CA ARG A 4 -23.26 -3.20 -18.81
C ARG A 4 -22.25 -3.97 -19.67
N GLU A 5 -21.67 -3.34 -20.69
CA GLU A 5 -20.69 -3.96 -21.58
C GLU A 5 -19.38 -4.30 -20.84
N ILE A 6 -18.94 -3.40 -19.95
CA ILE A 6 -17.73 -3.60 -19.13
C ILE A 6 -17.93 -4.81 -18.20
N LEU A 7 -19.08 -4.88 -17.53
CA LEU A 7 -19.39 -5.96 -16.60
C LEU A 7 -19.54 -7.31 -17.30
N HIS A 8 -20.22 -7.37 -18.44
CA HIS A 8 -20.33 -8.62 -19.20
C HIS A 8 -18.95 -9.14 -19.63
N ARG A 9 -18.07 -8.27 -20.10
CA ARG A 9 -16.69 -8.66 -20.48
C ARG A 9 -15.91 -9.23 -19.30
N PHE A 10 -15.95 -8.56 -18.14
CA PHE A 10 -15.26 -9.04 -16.95
C PHE A 10 -15.80 -10.40 -16.48
N LEU A 11 -17.12 -10.61 -16.56
CA LEU A 11 -17.74 -11.90 -16.21
C LEU A 11 -17.29 -13.02 -17.15
N GLU A 12 -17.25 -12.78 -18.46
CA GLU A 12 -16.75 -13.74 -19.45
C GLU A 12 -15.27 -14.09 -19.21
N GLU A 13 -14.44 -13.10 -18.91
CA GLU A 13 -13.02 -13.30 -18.57
C GLU A 13 -12.85 -14.11 -17.28
N ALA A 14 -13.59 -13.77 -16.22
CA ALA A 14 -13.52 -14.47 -14.95
C ALA A 14 -14.04 -15.92 -15.02
N GLN A 15 -15.04 -16.19 -15.87
CA GLN A 15 -15.57 -17.54 -16.09
C GLN A 15 -14.66 -18.39 -16.99
N SER A 16 -14.00 -17.77 -17.97
CA SER A 16 -13.10 -18.48 -18.90
C SER A 16 -11.74 -18.78 -18.25
N LYS A 17 -11.28 -17.96 -17.31
CA LYS A 17 -10.13 -18.29 -16.46
C LYS A 17 -10.51 -19.38 -15.46
N LYS A 18 -9.91 -20.57 -15.60
CA LYS A 18 -9.90 -21.56 -14.50
C LYS A 18 -9.07 -20.99 -13.36
N THR A 19 -9.55 -21.12 -12.14
CA THR A 19 -8.83 -20.71 -10.92
C THR A 19 -7.58 -21.59 -10.73
N ASP A 20 -6.49 -21.23 -11.41
CA ASP A 20 -5.20 -21.91 -11.32
C ASP A 20 -4.39 -21.27 -10.17
N LYS A 21 -4.07 -22.06 -9.14
CA LYS A 21 -3.37 -21.55 -7.94
C LYS A 21 -1.95 -21.10 -8.30
N GLU A 22 -1.35 -21.74 -9.29
CA GLU A 22 -0.02 -21.45 -9.80
C GLU A 22 0.00 -20.10 -10.55
N GLU A 23 -1.09 -19.76 -11.25
CA GLU A 23 -1.25 -18.46 -11.90
C GLU A 23 -1.28 -17.33 -10.85
N PHE A 24 -2.09 -17.47 -9.79
CA PHE A 24 -2.11 -16.50 -8.69
C PHE A 24 -0.76 -16.35 -7.99
N ALA A 25 -0.06 -17.45 -7.77
CA ALA A 25 1.28 -17.40 -7.19
C ALA A 25 2.25 -16.60 -8.08
N GLY A 26 2.18 -16.80 -9.39
CA GLY A 26 2.96 -16.06 -10.37
C GLY A 26 2.62 -14.56 -10.42
N GLU A 27 1.34 -14.21 -10.43
CA GLU A 27 0.87 -12.82 -10.40
C GLU A 27 1.27 -12.11 -9.10
N PHE A 28 1.09 -12.77 -7.95
CA PHE A 28 1.48 -12.22 -6.65
C PHE A 28 3.00 -12.01 -6.56
N LEU A 29 3.80 -12.92 -7.11
CA LEU A 29 5.25 -12.75 -7.15
C LEU A 29 5.67 -11.56 -8.02
N LYS A 30 4.98 -11.29 -9.13
CA LYS A 30 5.21 -10.10 -9.95
C LYS A 30 4.91 -8.81 -9.17
N LEU A 31 3.77 -8.75 -8.47
CA LEU A 31 3.43 -7.61 -7.61
C LEU A 31 4.47 -7.39 -6.52
N LYS A 32 4.88 -8.44 -5.81
CA LYS A 32 5.91 -8.36 -4.77
C LYS A 32 7.25 -7.84 -5.33
N ARG A 33 7.68 -8.31 -6.51
CA ARG A 33 8.90 -7.84 -7.17
C ARG A 33 8.82 -6.34 -7.48
N GLN A 34 7.68 -5.86 -7.96
CA GLN A 34 7.45 -4.45 -8.22
C GLN A 34 7.52 -3.62 -6.94
N SER A 35 6.87 -4.04 -5.86
CA SER A 35 6.94 -3.37 -4.55
C SER A 35 8.36 -3.31 -3.99
N THR A 36 9.13 -4.41 -4.09
CA THR A 36 10.54 -4.42 -3.67
C THR A 36 11.39 -3.46 -4.49
N LYS A 37 11.14 -3.38 -5.81
CA LYS A 37 11.82 -2.42 -6.68
C LYS A 37 11.54 -0.97 -6.26
N TYR A 38 10.27 -0.62 -6.01
CA TYR A 38 9.93 0.72 -5.54
C TYR A 38 10.57 1.07 -4.19
N LYS A 39 10.72 0.09 -3.30
CA LYS A 39 11.45 0.29 -2.03
C LYS A 39 12.94 0.54 -2.27
N ALA A 40 13.58 -0.23 -3.15
CA ALA A 40 15.00 -0.05 -3.51
C ALA A 40 15.26 1.29 -4.21
N ASP A 41 14.37 1.68 -5.13
CA ASP A 41 14.45 2.91 -5.91
C ASP A 41 13.98 4.15 -5.11
N LYS A 42 13.54 3.96 -3.86
CA LYS A 42 12.94 5.02 -3.01
C LYS A 42 11.80 5.79 -3.69
N THR A 43 11.02 5.10 -4.53
CA THR A 43 9.91 5.70 -5.28
C THR A 43 8.81 6.24 -4.38
N TYR A 44 8.56 5.57 -3.26
CA TYR A 44 7.59 5.98 -2.25
C TYR A 44 8.30 6.12 -0.89
N PRO A 45 8.79 7.33 -0.55
CA PRO A 45 9.49 7.56 0.70
C PRO A 45 8.59 7.37 1.93
N THR A 46 9.20 6.98 3.05
CA THR A 46 8.56 6.78 4.36
C THR A 46 9.32 7.57 5.44
N THR A 47 9.84 8.74 5.08
CA THR A 47 10.82 9.48 5.87
C THR A 47 10.26 9.98 7.20
N VAL A 48 8.98 10.40 7.25
CA VAL A 48 8.33 10.84 8.49
C VAL A 48 8.17 9.68 9.47
N ALA A 49 7.84 8.50 8.96
CA ALA A 49 7.70 7.28 9.75
C ALA A 49 9.02 6.77 10.32
N GLU A 50 10.14 7.04 9.63
CA GLU A 50 11.50 6.65 10.01
C GLU A 50 12.17 7.62 11.01
N MET A 51 11.56 8.79 11.27
CA MET A 51 12.07 9.74 12.26
C MET A 51 12.22 9.09 13.64
N SER A 52 13.29 9.41 14.37
CA SER A 52 13.59 8.83 15.69
C SER A 52 12.44 8.98 16.71
N THR A 53 11.68 10.07 16.61
CA THR A 53 10.49 10.37 17.42
C THR A 53 9.29 9.48 17.07
N ASN A 54 9.23 8.96 15.84
CA ASN A 54 8.11 8.19 15.28
C ASN A 54 8.38 6.68 15.20
N ILE A 55 9.64 6.22 15.28
CA ILE A 55 10.01 4.79 15.25
C ILE A 55 9.18 3.97 16.26
N LYS A 56 8.98 4.50 17.48
CA LYS A 56 8.21 3.82 18.55
C LYS A 56 6.70 3.78 18.29
N LYS A 57 6.20 4.59 17.36
CA LYS A 57 4.78 4.67 16.98
C LYS A 57 4.41 3.62 15.90
N ASN A 58 5.39 2.86 15.42
CA ASN A 58 5.22 1.79 14.43
C ASN A 58 5.16 0.42 15.10
N ARG A 59 4.07 -0.34 14.86
CA ARG A 59 3.96 -1.72 15.37
C ARG A 59 5.00 -2.67 14.76
N TYR A 60 5.28 -2.49 13.47
CA TYR A 60 6.26 -3.27 12.72
C TYR A 60 7.26 -2.34 12.04
N LYS A 61 8.55 -2.69 12.04
CA LYS A 61 9.62 -1.83 11.50
C LYS A 61 9.62 -1.75 9.97
N ASP A 62 9.08 -2.78 9.32
CA ASP A 62 9.05 -2.96 7.88
C ASP A 62 7.75 -2.49 7.22
N ILE A 63 6.75 -2.12 8.02
CA ILE A 63 5.42 -1.65 7.58
C ILE A 63 5.23 -0.19 8.02
N LEU A 64 5.55 0.73 7.12
CA LEU A 64 5.50 2.18 7.33
C LEU A 64 4.59 2.85 6.29
N PRO A 65 3.88 3.93 6.65
CA PRO A 65 3.07 4.67 5.69
C PRO A 65 3.93 5.49 4.73
N TYR A 66 3.46 5.65 3.49
CA TYR A 66 4.13 6.48 2.50
C TYR A 66 3.87 7.96 2.78
N ASP A 67 4.90 8.80 2.63
CA ASP A 67 4.81 10.22 2.98
C ASP A 67 3.71 10.95 2.17
N HIS A 68 3.50 10.56 0.91
CA HIS A 68 2.54 11.22 0.02
C HIS A 68 1.06 10.86 0.29
N SER A 69 0.80 9.80 1.05
CA SER A 69 -0.56 9.32 1.33
C SER A 69 -0.84 9.16 2.82
N ARG A 70 0.14 9.39 3.70
CA ARG A 70 -0.06 9.25 5.14
C ARG A 70 -1.20 10.14 5.64
N VAL A 71 -1.88 9.70 6.69
CA VAL A 71 -2.84 10.54 7.40
C VAL A 71 -2.06 11.50 8.31
N GLU A 72 -2.22 12.81 8.08
CA GLU A 72 -1.64 13.86 8.93
C GLU A 72 -2.63 14.25 10.04
N LEU A 73 -2.19 14.15 11.29
CA LEU A 73 -3.00 14.57 12.44
C LEU A 73 -2.89 16.10 12.61
N SER A 74 -4.02 16.80 12.44
CA SER A 74 -4.10 18.26 12.62
C SER A 74 -4.51 18.69 14.03
N LEU A 75 -5.15 17.79 14.79
CA LEU A 75 -5.54 18.04 16.18
C LEU A 75 -4.37 17.69 17.11
N ILE A 76 -3.70 18.72 17.62
CA ILE A 76 -2.61 18.61 18.58
C ILE A 76 -3.18 18.94 19.97
N THR A 77 -3.10 18.00 20.92
CA THR A 77 -3.67 18.14 22.28
C THR A 77 -2.63 18.42 23.34
N SER A 78 -1.35 18.18 23.05
CA SER A 78 -0.20 18.44 23.90
C SER A 78 1.06 18.75 23.07
N ASP A 79 2.08 19.34 23.70
CA ASP A 79 3.37 19.64 23.04
C ASP A 79 4.14 18.39 22.59
N GLU A 80 3.77 17.21 23.10
CA GLU A 80 4.36 15.91 22.74
C GLU A 80 3.67 15.25 21.54
N ASP A 81 2.48 15.75 21.16
CA ASP A 81 1.74 15.23 20.01
C ASP A 81 2.44 15.64 18.72
N SER A 82 2.56 14.69 17.80
CA SER A 82 3.04 14.95 16.45
C SER A 82 1.92 14.69 15.45
N ASP A 83 2.10 15.20 14.24
CA ASP A 83 1.22 14.98 13.10
C ASP A 83 1.23 13.53 12.57
N TYR A 84 1.93 12.60 13.25
CA TYR A 84 2.24 11.27 12.74
C TYR A 84 1.40 10.18 13.41
N ILE A 85 0.76 9.39 12.56
CA ILE A 85 0.19 8.08 12.88
C ILE A 85 0.58 7.09 11.77
N ASN A 86 0.79 5.81 12.09
CA ASN A 86 1.04 4.78 11.09
C ASN A 86 -0.28 4.41 10.36
N ALA A 87 -0.67 5.24 9.40
CA ALA A 87 -1.84 5.08 8.53
C ALA A 87 -1.60 5.79 7.18
N ASN A 88 -2.16 5.23 6.10
CA ASN A 88 -2.32 5.89 4.78
C ASN A 88 -3.80 6.04 4.47
#